data_AF-A0A398DAE7-F1
#
_entry.id   AF-A0A398DAE7-F1
#
_cell.length_a   1.000
_cell.length_b   1.000
_cell.length_c   1.000
_cell.angle_alpha   90.00
_cell.angle_beta   90.00
_cell.angle_gamma   90.00
#
_symmetry.space_group_name_H-M   'P 1'
#
loop_
_entity.id
_entity.type
_entity.pdbx_description
1 polymer ?
#
loop_
_entity_poly.entity_id
_entity_poly.type
_entity_poly.pdbx_seq_one_letter_code
_entity_poly.pdbx_strand_id
1 'polypeptide(L)'
;MITRVRYSVGNVGHPRAAQYALHTLLEMVVSPDCLVQGTAAAERREDEVLVTYGVAPEGIDSGVHVFVSGFFDGHYGSIDAMPERPVIRMENIPALYRDDRGSGDTFYSVQREAQGTRVDCHVDVVAGAFFMLSRYEETVVPAVDVFDRFPAESSVAFQEGFLQEPIVNQYAEQLLKMLRVAGFTGEQRRWWGTAPWAIALTHDIDQLHRFACGKPPAHAIVRSATGRGSTMDRMVFRDYVQTMTHRKADEYDCLSEMAAWEVSIGVRSAYYFLADNAGQYGADYAVDAPGVVAVMKTMGSMGHEVGFHAGFNAYENAERFHNELSRLQSIGLPIVGGRQHYLRWQTPTTWRLWEAEGLAYDATLGYSKAAGFRCGSCLPFHPYDIESDREMSIFEWPLMFMDATYLSAWSEGTKVLDRVSQECRRCGGVLVLLWHNRNWSKLYVPAVRHYMQELLKQRITQGVLVSSISGLTRLVDAVLADHV
;
A
#
# COMPACT_ATOMS: atom_id res chain seq x y z
N MET A 1 -24.14 -27.34 -6.30
CA MET A 1 -22.96 -26.85 -5.55
C MET A 1 -23.03 -25.33 -5.59
N ILE A 2 -22.82 -24.66 -4.47
CA ILE A 2 -22.87 -23.19 -4.43
C ILE A 2 -21.49 -22.67 -4.86
N THR A 3 -21.38 -22.17 -6.08
CA THR A 3 -20.10 -21.72 -6.66
C THR A 3 -20.05 -20.22 -6.91
N ARG A 4 -21.16 -19.51 -6.70
CA ARG A 4 -21.24 -18.06 -6.91
C ARG A 4 -21.67 -17.34 -5.64
N VAL A 5 -21.19 -16.12 -5.48
CA VAL A 5 -21.59 -15.21 -4.41
C VAL A 5 -22.35 -14.06 -5.03
N ARG A 6 -23.65 -14.01 -4.74
CA ARG A 6 -24.46 -12.83 -5.01
C ARG A 6 -24.33 -11.89 -3.82
N TYR A 7 -24.13 -10.60 -4.06
CA TYR A 7 -24.11 -9.62 -2.99
C TYR A 7 -25.08 -8.47 -3.28
N SER A 8 -25.71 -7.96 -2.22
CA SER A 8 -26.71 -6.89 -2.28
C SER A 8 -26.54 -5.96 -1.08
N VAL A 9 -26.56 -4.66 -1.36
CA VAL A 9 -26.68 -3.61 -0.34
C VAL A 9 -28.15 -3.21 -0.25
N GLY A 10 -28.69 -3.23 0.96
CA GLY A 10 -30.04 -2.81 1.29
C GLY A 10 -30.14 -1.29 1.46
N ASN A 11 -31.21 -0.84 2.12
CA ASN A 11 -31.48 0.59 2.28
C ASN A 11 -30.59 1.20 3.38
N VAL A 12 -29.45 1.75 2.99
CA VAL A 12 -28.55 2.60 3.81
C VAL A 12 -28.44 3.98 3.16
N GLY A 13 -28.10 5.02 3.93
CA GLY A 13 -28.02 6.40 3.44
C GLY A 13 -27.02 6.60 2.28
N HIS A 14 -25.90 5.88 2.29
CA HIS A 14 -24.85 5.94 1.28
C HIS A 14 -24.59 4.55 0.64
N PRO A 15 -25.48 4.07 -0.25
CA PRO A 15 -25.43 2.71 -0.75
C PRO A 15 -24.26 2.43 -1.70
N ARG A 16 -23.76 3.44 -2.42
CA ARG A 16 -22.58 3.28 -3.31
C ARG A 16 -21.31 3.01 -2.53
N ALA A 17 -21.08 3.77 -1.45
CA ALA A 17 -19.96 3.59 -0.55
C ALA A 17 -19.98 2.21 0.15
N ALA A 18 -21.16 1.82 0.65
CA ALA A 18 -21.34 0.48 1.23
C ALA A 18 -21.16 -0.64 0.20
N GLN A 19 -21.64 -0.44 -1.03
CA GLN A 19 -21.50 -1.41 -2.10
C GLN A 19 -20.04 -1.58 -2.50
N TYR A 20 -19.30 -0.48 -2.65
CA TYR A 20 -17.87 -0.48 -2.90
C TYR A 20 -17.15 -1.34 -1.85
N ALA A 21 -17.31 -1.05 -0.56
CA ALA A 21 -16.58 -1.76 0.48
C ALA A 21 -16.95 -3.25 0.56
N LEU A 22 -18.23 -3.61 0.38
CA LEU A 22 -18.66 -5.00 0.31
C LEU A 22 -18.07 -5.73 -0.90
N HIS A 23 -18.09 -5.08 -2.08
CA HIS A 23 -17.50 -5.62 -3.29
C HIS A 23 -16.00 -5.84 -3.11
N THR A 24 -15.26 -4.83 -2.66
CA THR A 24 -13.81 -4.93 -2.44
C THR A 24 -13.45 -6.05 -1.46
N LEU A 25 -14.17 -6.18 -0.33
CA LEU A 25 -13.95 -7.27 0.62
C LEU A 25 -14.16 -8.65 0.00
N LEU A 26 -15.21 -8.82 -0.80
CA LEU A 26 -15.50 -10.07 -1.49
C LEU A 26 -14.43 -10.38 -2.54
N GLU A 27 -14.06 -9.39 -3.34
CA GLU A 27 -13.05 -9.50 -4.37
C GLU A 27 -11.66 -9.82 -3.79
N MET A 28 -11.38 -9.51 -2.51
CA MET A 28 -10.13 -9.91 -1.86
C MET A 28 -9.98 -11.43 -1.73
N VAL A 29 -11.09 -12.17 -1.60
CA VAL A 29 -11.08 -13.59 -1.22
C VAL A 29 -11.82 -14.51 -2.19
N VAL A 30 -12.72 -14.00 -3.01
CA VAL A 30 -13.51 -14.74 -4.01
C VAL A 30 -13.05 -14.34 -5.41
N SER A 31 -12.92 -15.32 -6.31
CA SER A 31 -12.56 -15.04 -7.71
C SER A 31 -13.60 -14.13 -8.36
N PRO A 32 -13.21 -13.10 -9.14
CA PRO A 32 -14.14 -12.18 -9.79
C PRO A 32 -15.24 -12.88 -10.60
N ASP A 33 -14.93 -14.00 -11.28
CA ASP A 33 -15.90 -14.79 -12.06
C ASP A 33 -17.02 -15.44 -11.21
N CYS A 34 -16.77 -15.57 -9.90
CA CYS A 34 -17.73 -16.10 -8.95
C CYS A 34 -18.62 -15.00 -8.34
N LEU A 35 -18.31 -13.72 -8.53
CA LEU A 35 -19.06 -12.60 -7.97
C LEU A 35 -20.20 -12.18 -8.90
N VAL A 36 -21.38 -11.96 -8.32
CA VAL A 36 -22.56 -11.47 -9.04
C VAL A 36 -23.17 -10.34 -8.25
N GLN A 37 -23.12 -9.13 -8.80
CA GLN A 37 -23.90 -8.02 -8.24
C GLN A 37 -25.38 -8.22 -8.59
N GLY A 38 -26.27 -8.10 -7.61
CA GLY A 38 -27.71 -8.19 -7.86
C GLY A 38 -28.54 -7.67 -6.71
N THR A 39 -29.84 -7.51 -6.95
CA THR A 39 -30.79 -7.16 -5.89
C THR A 39 -31.20 -8.39 -5.11
N ALA A 40 -31.46 -8.23 -3.81
CA ALA A 40 -31.95 -9.34 -2.98
C ALA A 40 -33.32 -9.92 -3.42
N ALA A 41 -34.13 -9.13 -4.14
CA ALA A 41 -35.43 -9.53 -4.68
C ALA A 41 -35.36 -10.29 -6.02
N ALA A 42 -34.18 -10.44 -6.62
CA ALA A 42 -34.03 -11.19 -7.87
C ALA A 42 -34.08 -12.69 -7.58
N GLU A 43 -34.64 -13.49 -8.51
CA GLU A 43 -34.72 -14.95 -8.36
C GLU A 43 -33.36 -15.54 -8.02
N ARG A 44 -33.28 -16.14 -6.83
CA ARG A 44 -32.08 -16.79 -6.32
C ARG A 44 -31.81 -18.04 -7.13
N ARG A 45 -30.59 -18.15 -7.66
CA ARG A 45 -30.16 -19.38 -8.33
C ARG A 45 -29.66 -20.39 -7.30
N GLU A 46 -29.86 -21.67 -7.59
CA GLU A 46 -29.45 -22.76 -6.69
C GLU A 46 -27.92 -22.86 -6.52
N ASP A 47 -27.13 -22.22 -7.39
CA ASP A 47 -25.66 -22.16 -7.34
C ASP A 47 -25.11 -20.93 -6.60
N GLU A 48 -25.98 -20.13 -5.96
CA GLU A 48 -25.61 -18.86 -5.32
C GLU A 48 -25.83 -18.84 -3.80
N VAL A 49 -24.81 -18.34 -3.07
CA VAL A 49 -24.98 -17.81 -1.71
C VAL A 49 -25.21 -16.31 -1.80
N LEU A 50 -26.20 -15.83 -1.05
CA LEU A 50 -26.48 -14.40 -0.95
C LEU A 50 -25.73 -13.80 0.23
N VAL A 51 -25.06 -12.67 -0.01
CA VAL A 51 -24.52 -11.78 1.01
C VAL A 51 -25.36 -10.51 1.02
N THR A 52 -25.88 -10.14 2.18
CA THR A 52 -26.64 -8.90 2.35
C THR A 52 -25.97 -7.99 3.37
N TYR A 53 -25.99 -6.70 3.09
CA TYR A 53 -25.62 -5.64 4.03
C TYR A 53 -26.76 -4.64 4.10
N GLY A 54 -27.27 -4.28 5.28
CA GLY A 54 -28.48 -3.46 5.40
C GLY A 54 -29.58 -4.12 6.23
N VAL A 55 -30.82 -3.75 5.96
CA VAL A 55 -31.99 -4.49 6.47
C VAL A 55 -32.07 -5.84 5.77
N ALA A 56 -32.02 -6.94 6.53
CA ALA A 56 -32.29 -8.27 6.01
C ALA A 56 -33.69 -8.28 5.36
N PRO A 57 -33.82 -8.60 4.07
CA PRO A 57 -35.13 -8.67 3.43
C PRO A 57 -35.98 -9.76 4.10
N GLU A 58 -37.27 -9.48 4.30
CA GLU A 58 -38.22 -10.46 4.84
C GLU A 58 -38.21 -11.72 3.95
N GLY A 59 -38.07 -12.90 4.57
CA GLY A 59 -38.08 -14.20 3.87
C GLY A 59 -36.72 -14.69 3.35
N ILE A 60 -35.60 -14.03 3.70
CA ILE A 60 -34.26 -14.56 3.42
C ILE A 60 -33.77 -15.42 4.58
N ASP A 61 -33.99 -16.72 4.44
CA ASP A 61 -33.70 -17.71 5.49
C ASP A 61 -32.33 -18.41 5.33
N SER A 62 -31.51 -18.03 4.33
CA SER A 62 -30.15 -18.56 4.18
C SER A 62 -29.20 -17.64 3.43
N GLY A 63 -27.91 -17.69 3.77
CA GLY A 63 -26.88 -16.78 3.27
C GLY A 63 -26.06 -16.14 4.39
N VAL A 64 -25.30 -15.10 4.05
CA VAL A 64 -24.55 -14.27 5.00
C VAL A 64 -25.24 -12.92 5.10
N HIS A 65 -25.53 -12.49 6.32
CA HIS A 65 -26.07 -11.18 6.62
C HIS A 65 -25.05 -10.39 7.45
N VAL A 66 -24.68 -9.20 7.00
CA VAL A 66 -23.76 -8.31 7.70
C VAL A 66 -24.58 -7.18 8.32
N PHE A 67 -24.46 -7.02 9.65
CA PHE A 67 -25.16 -5.95 10.36
C PHE A 67 -24.61 -4.57 10.02
N VAL A 68 -25.49 -3.57 10.16
CA VAL A 68 -25.20 -2.16 9.93
C VAL A 68 -25.08 -1.42 11.25
N SER A 69 -24.01 -0.65 11.39
CA SER A 69 -23.70 0.19 12.55
C SER A 69 -24.32 1.59 12.52
N GLY A 70 -24.85 2.01 11.37
CA GLY A 70 -25.30 3.38 11.11
C GLY A 70 -24.24 4.30 10.49
N PHE A 71 -23.02 3.78 10.26
CA PHE A 71 -21.91 4.53 9.65
C PHE A 71 -22.28 5.19 8.31
N PHE A 72 -23.02 4.49 7.44
CA PHE A 72 -23.47 5.00 6.14
C PHE A 72 -24.78 5.79 6.20
N ASP A 73 -25.25 6.15 7.39
CA ASP A 73 -26.49 6.93 7.57
C ASP A 73 -26.16 8.37 8.01
N GLY A 74 -26.81 8.88 9.05
CA GLY A 74 -26.88 10.31 9.36
C GLY A 74 -25.55 11.02 9.71
N HIS A 75 -24.47 10.27 9.95
CA HIS A 75 -23.17 10.82 10.36
C HIS A 75 -22.07 10.64 9.30
N TYR A 76 -22.39 10.04 8.15
CA TYR A 76 -21.43 9.83 7.06
C TYR A 76 -20.84 11.17 6.57
N GLY A 77 -19.51 11.20 6.40
CA GLY A 77 -18.76 12.39 6.01
C GLY A 77 -18.47 13.37 7.16
N SER A 78 -18.71 12.98 8.42
CA SER A 78 -18.43 13.78 9.61
C SER A 78 -17.60 13.04 10.66
N ILE A 79 -17.05 13.81 11.61
CA ILE A 79 -16.31 13.28 12.76
C ILE A 79 -17.17 12.35 13.64
N ASP A 80 -18.49 12.50 13.61
CA ASP A 80 -19.43 11.73 14.43
C ASP A 80 -19.51 10.25 13.99
N ALA A 81 -19.07 9.93 12.77
CA ALA A 81 -18.97 8.54 12.30
C ALA A 81 -17.59 7.91 12.55
N MET A 82 -16.71 8.54 13.31
CA MET A 82 -15.48 7.89 13.78
C MET A 82 -15.80 6.68 14.68
N PRO A 83 -14.97 5.62 14.69
CA PRO A 83 -15.21 4.46 15.52
C PRO A 83 -15.14 4.81 17.01
N GLU A 84 -16.01 4.20 17.82
CA GLU A 84 -15.96 4.32 19.27
C GLU A 84 -14.67 3.75 19.85
N ARG A 85 -14.22 4.30 20.99
CA ARG A 85 -12.96 3.92 21.63
C ARG A 85 -13.16 3.65 23.13
N PRO A 86 -12.48 2.63 23.71
CA PRO A 86 -11.48 1.78 23.07
C PRO A 86 -12.07 0.83 22.03
N VAL A 87 -11.32 0.55 20.97
CA VAL A 87 -11.76 -0.36 19.90
C VAL A 87 -11.83 -1.77 20.44
N ILE A 88 -13.02 -2.34 20.36
CA ILE A 88 -13.31 -3.70 20.85
C ILE A 88 -12.69 -4.71 19.88
N ARG A 89 -12.28 -5.87 20.41
CA ARG A 89 -11.77 -6.97 19.60
C ARG A 89 -12.73 -8.16 19.68
N MET A 90 -13.16 -8.67 18.54
CA MET A 90 -13.95 -9.90 18.43
C MET A 90 -13.06 -10.98 17.82
N GLU A 91 -12.89 -12.11 18.51
CA GLU A 91 -11.93 -13.16 18.12
C GLU A 91 -10.51 -12.63 17.86
N ASN A 92 -10.06 -11.69 18.70
CA ASN A 92 -8.80 -10.96 18.54
C ASN A 92 -8.68 -10.12 17.26
N ILE A 93 -9.76 -9.79 16.57
CA ILE A 93 -9.76 -8.85 15.43
C ILE A 93 -10.39 -7.53 15.89
N PRO A 94 -9.76 -6.36 15.66
CA PRO A 94 -10.38 -5.07 15.94
C PRO A 94 -11.72 -4.94 15.21
N ALA A 95 -12.78 -4.61 15.91
CA ALA A 95 -14.11 -4.36 15.35
C ALA A 95 -14.39 -2.87 15.43
N LEU A 96 -14.09 -2.14 14.35
CA LEU A 96 -14.24 -0.67 14.32
C LEU A 96 -15.70 -0.24 14.51
N TYR A 97 -16.63 -1.03 13.97
CA TYR A 97 -18.06 -0.79 14.05
C TYR A 97 -18.77 -2.11 14.31
N ARG A 98 -19.78 -2.09 15.18
CA ARG A 98 -20.58 -3.27 15.55
C ARG A 98 -22.00 -2.85 15.90
N ASP A 99 -22.88 -3.83 15.98
CA ASP A 99 -24.25 -3.64 16.49
C ASP A 99 -24.32 -4.01 17.98
N ASP A 100 -24.84 -3.11 18.81
CA ASP A 100 -25.09 -3.35 20.24
C ASP A 100 -26.17 -4.41 20.49
N ARG A 101 -26.93 -4.81 19.46
CA ARG A 101 -27.94 -5.88 19.54
C ARG A 101 -27.33 -7.29 19.65
N GLY A 102 -26.00 -7.43 19.46
CA GLY A 102 -25.28 -8.70 19.60
C GLY A 102 -24.75 -8.92 21.03
N SER A 103 -25.31 -9.89 21.76
CA SER A 103 -24.94 -10.17 23.15
C SER A 103 -23.78 -11.17 23.33
N GLY A 104 -22.75 -11.18 22.46
CA GLY A 104 -21.69 -12.19 22.53
C GLY A 104 -20.33 -11.77 21.96
N ASP A 105 -19.28 -12.47 22.39
CA ASP A 105 -17.87 -12.26 21.99
C ASP A 105 -17.50 -12.92 20.64
N THR A 106 -18.49 -13.40 19.88
CA THR A 106 -18.30 -14.14 18.61
C THR A 106 -18.43 -13.25 17.40
N PHE A 107 -17.61 -13.45 16.36
CA PHE A 107 -17.63 -12.62 15.15
C PHE A 107 -18.92 -12.80 14.32
N TYR A 108 -19.49 -14.01 14.33
CA TYR A 108 -20.75 -14.33 13.66
C TYR A 108 -21.50 -15.45 14.39
N SER A 109 -22.81 -15.55 14.14
CA SER A 109 -23.66 -16.65 14.60
C SER A 109 -24.23 -17.44 13.44
N VAL A 110 -24.61 -18.69 13.69
CA VAL A 110 -25.09 -19.62 12.67
C VAL A 110 -26.46 -20.16 13.06
N GLN A 111 -27.44 -19.99 12.19
CA GLN A 111 -28.80 -20.52 12.33
C GLN A 111 -29.05 -21.51 11.19
N ARG A 112 -29.60 -22.69 11.53
CA ARG A 112 -29.96 -23.71 10.54
C ARG A 112 -31.45 -23.60 10.28
N GLU A 113 -31.80 -23.11 9.10
CA GLU A 113 -33.18 -22.96 8.65
C GLU A 113 -33.56 -24.09 7.70
N ALA A 114 -34.87 -24.27 7.47
CA ALA A 114 -35.37 -25.28 6.53
C ALA A 114 -34.85 -25.08 5.09
N GLN A 115 -34.52 -23.84 4.73
CA GLN A 115 -34.10 -23.41 3.38
C GLN A 115 -32.57 -23.22 3.26
N GLY A 116 -31.79 -23.58 4.29
CA GLY A 116 -30.33 -23.52 4.27
C GLY A 116 -29.71 -22.99 5.57
N THR A 117 -28.45 -22.58 5.51
CA THR A 117 -27.74 -22.00 6.65
C THR A 117 -27.78 -20.48 6.57
N ARG A 118 -28.23 -19.82 7.63
CA ARG A 118 -28.12 -18.37 7.83
C ARG A 118 -26.92 -18.08 8.73
N VAL A 119 -26.10 -17.09 8.33
CA VAL A 119 -24.93 -16.63 9.07
C VAL A 119 -25.04 -15.14 9.30
N ASP A 120 -25.15 -14.71 10.55
CA ASP A 120 -25.27 -13.29 10.92
C ASP A 120 -23.92 -12.78 11.44
N CYS A 121 -23.30 -11.82 10.75
CA CYS A 121 -22.02 -11.20 11.10
C CYS A 121 -22.22 -10.03 12.06
N HIS A 122 -21.68 -10.14 13.28
CA HIS A 122 -21.82 -9.19 14.40
C HIS A 122 -20.92 -7.96 14.32
N VAL A 123 -20.03 -7.91 13.32
CA VAL A 123 -19.15 -6.77 13.04
C VAL A 123 -19.59 -6.13 11.74
N ASP A 124 -19.70 -4.80 11.72
CA ASP A 124 -19.93 -4.05 10.49
C ASP A 124 -18.60 -3.92 9.73
N VAL A 125 -18.19 -5.06 9.15
CA VAL A 125 -16.98 -5.20 8.36
C VAL A 125 -16.99 -4.32 7.11
N VAL A 126 -18.17 -3.97 6.59
CA VAL A 126 -18.33 -3.11 5.42
C VAL A 126 -17.97 -1.66 5.80
N ALA A 127 -18.52 -1.13 6.89
CA ALA A 127 -18.14 0.19 7.40
C ALA A 127 -16.67 0.24 7.82
N GLY A 128 -16.18 -0.80 8.51
CA GLY A 128 -14.79 -0.89 8.93
C GLY A 128 -13.81 -0.90 7.75
N ALA A 129 -14.11 -1.67 6.69
CA ALA A 129 -13.32 -1.68 5.46
C ALA A 129 -13.38 -0.32 4.75
N PHE A 130 -14.58 0.25 4.60
CA PHE A 130 -14.74 1.56 3.98
C PHE A 130 -13.92 2.63 4.70
N PHE A 131 -14.02 2.70 6.03
CA PHE A 131 -13.28 3.65 6.86
C PHE A 131 -11.77 3.58 6.60
N MET A 132 -11.20 2.38 6.54
CA MET A 132 -9.77 2.16 6.35
C MET A 132 -9.31 2.44 4.91
N LEU A 133 -10.05 1.95 3.91
CA LEU A 133 -9.69 2.01 2.49
C LEU A 133 -9.89 3.41 1.89
N SER A 134 -10.97 4.10 2.25
CA SER A 134 -11.23 5.48 1.81
C SER A 134 -10.39 6.53 2.53
N ARG A 135 -9.59 6.12 3.52
CA ARG A 135 -8.89 7.01 4.46
C ARG A 135 -9.84 8.01 5.12
N TYR A 136 -11.03 7.56 5.50
CA TYR A 136 -12.12 8.38 6.03
C TYR A 136 -11.66 9.33 7.15
N GLU A 137 -10.88 8.83 8.12
CA GLU A 137 -10.36 9.64 9.23
C GLU A 137 -9.56 10.86 8.77
N GLU A 138 -8.83 10.76 7.65
CA GLU A 138 -8.03 11.86 7.11
C GLU A 138 -8.88 12.94 6.46
N THR A 139 -10.15 12.65 6.15
CA THR A 139 -11.12 13.64 5.61
C THR A 139 -11.84 14.42 6.70
N VAL A 140 -11.93 13.88 7.91
CA VAL A 140 -12.71 14.47 9.02
C VAL A 140 -11.84 14.93 10.19
N VAL A 141 -10.60 14.44 10.31
CA VAL A 141 -9.63 14.85 11.34
C VAL A 141 -8.57 15.76 10.73
N PRO A 142 -8.52 17.06 11.09
CA PRO A 142 -7.56 18.01 10.55
C PRO A 142 -6.18 17.91 11.24
N ALA A 143 -5.60 16.70 11.26
CA ALA A 143 -4.28 16.46 11.84
C ALA A 143 -3.21 16.42 10.75
N VAL A 144 -2.17 17.25 10.92
CA VAL A 144 -1.03 17.32 10.01
C VAL A 144 0.29 17.44 10.77
N ASP A 145 1.34 16.83 10.22
CA ASP A 145 2.71 17.04 10.68
C ASP A 145 3.38 18.24 9.99
N VAL A 146 4.69 18.43 10.24
CA VAL A 146 5.47 19.56 9.70
C VAL A 146 5.58 19.58 8.17
N PHE A 147 5.15 18.52 7.48
CA PHE A 147 5.15 18.41 6.03
C PHE A 147 3.74 18.24 5.46
N ASP A 148 2.70 18.62 6.23
CA ASP A 148 1.28 18.51 5.85
C ASP A 148 0.81 17.08 5.61
N ARG A 149 1.40 16.11 6.32
CA ARG A 149 1.02 14.69 6.23
C ARG A 149 0.18 14.30 7.43
N PHE A 150 -0.80 13.42 7.21
CA PHE A 150 -1.50 12.79 8.33
C PHE A 150 -0.55 11.88 9.13
N PRO A 151 -0.25 12.19 10.42
CA PRO A 151 0.71 11.43 11.19
C PRO A 151 0.11 10.12 11.72
N ALA A 152 0.93 9.07 11.83
CA ALA A 152 0.50 7.77 12.32
C ALA A 152 -0.16 7.89 13.70
N GLU A 153 0.41 8.72 14.58
CA GLU A 153 -0.02 8.96 15.95
C GLU A 153 -1.43 9.56 16.06
N SER A 154 -1.97 10.13 14.98
CA SER A 154 -3.35 10.62 14.91
C SER A 154 -4.35 9.58 14.41
N SER A 155 -3.87 8.47 13.82
CA SER A 155 -4.74 7.40 13.31
C SER A 155 -5.33 6.55 14.42
N VAL A 156 -6.56 6.08 14.20
CA VAL A 156 -7.20 5.09 15.08
C VAL A 156 -6.30 3.85 15.24
N ALA A 157 -5.70 3.39 14.14
CA ALA A 157 -4.87 2.20 14.12
C ALA A 157 -3.64 2.28 15.04
N PHE A 158 -2.97 3.43 15.09
CA PHE A 158 -1.85 3.62 15.99
C PHE A 158 -2.31 3.77 17.45
N GLN A 159 -3.34 4.58 17.68
CA GLN A 159 -3.82 4.90 19.02
C GLN A 159 -4.38 3.68 19.75
N GLU A 160 -5.01 2.78 19.00
CA GLU A 160 -5.60 1.54 19.52
C GLU A 160 -4.68 0.32 19.34
N GLY A 161 -3.44 0.52 18.89
CA GLY A 161 -2.39 -0.50 18.88
C GLY A 161 -2.53 -1.61 17.83
N PHE A 162 -3.27 -1.39 16.75
CA PHE A 162 -3.45 -2.36 15.66
C PHE A 162 -2.81 -1.95 14.33
N LEU A 163 -1.94 -0.92 14.30
CA LEU A 163 -1.29 -0.46 13.07
C LEU A 163 -0.52 -1.56 12.31
N GLN A 164 0.02 -2.57 12.99
CA GLN A 164 0.70 -3.70 12.35
C GLN A 164 -0.24 -4.89 12.07
N GLU A 165 -1.55 -4.65 11.96
CA GLU A 165 -2.55 -5.66 11.60
C GLU A 165 -3.32 -5.26 10.33
N PRO A 166 -3.42 -6.12 9.31
CA PRO A 166 -4.19 -5.84 8.10
C PRO A 166 -5.67 -6.14 8.33
N ILE A 167 -6.34 -5.31 9.14
CA ILE A 167 -7.72 -5.58 9.61
C ILE A 167 -8.74 -5.74 8.47
N VAL A 168 -8.54 -5.07 7.33
CA VAL A 168 -9.43 -5.22 6.16
C VAL A 168 -9.29 -6.62 5.56
N ASN A 169 -8.06 -7.15 5.48
CA ASN A 169 -7.85 -8.54 5.05
C ASN A 169 -8.41 -9.54 6.07
N GLN A 170 -8.29 -9.26 7.37
CA GLN A 170 -8.90 -10.09 8.42
C GLN A 170 -10.43 -10.11 8.29
N TYR A 171 -11.07 -8.98 7.95
CA TYR A 171 -12.49 -8.92 7.66
C TYR A 171 -12.88 -9.73 6.43
N ALA A 172 -12.11 -9.64 5.33
CA ALA A 172 -12.33 -10.44 4.13
C ALA A 172 -12.20 -11.95 4.41
N GLU A 173 -11.21 -12.35 5.22
CA GLU A 173 -11.04 -13.75 5.67
C GLU A 173 -12.24 -14.24 6.50
N GLN A 174 -12.78 -13.41 7.39
CA GLN A 174 -13.99 -13.76 8.14
C GLN A 174 -15.21 -13.87 7.22
N LEU A 175 -15.34 -12.99 6.22
CA LEU A 175 -16.36 -13.11 5.17
C LEU A 175 -16.26 -14.46 4.45
N LEU A 176 -15.06 -14.87 4.05
CA LEU A 176 -14.84 -16.16 3.39
C LEU A 176 -15.24 -17.34 4.29
N LYS A 177 -14.92 -17.29 5.59
CA LYS A 177 -15.36 -18.34 6.54
C LYS A 177 -16.88 -18.41 6.61
N MET A 178 -17.56 -17.28 6.72
CA MET A 178 -19.03 -17.20 6.74
C MET A 178 -19.65 -17.74 5.45
N LEU A 179 -19.08 -17.39 4.29
CA LEU A 179 -19.49 -17.93 2.98
C LEU A 179 -19.37 -19.46 2.94
N ARG A 180 -18.26 -20.03 3.43
CA ARG A 180 -18.08 -21.49 3.50
C ARG A 180 -19.09 -22.16 4.42
N VAL A 181 -19.40 -21.55 5.57
CA VAL A 181 -20.45 -22.04 6.48
C VAL A 181 -21.83 -22.01 5.80
N ALA A 182 -22.09 -20.99 4.99
CA ALA A 182 -23.30 -20.88 4.16
C ALA A 182 -23.28 -21.79 2.91
N GLY A 183 -22.23 -22.60 2.72
CA GLY A 183 -22.16 -23.64 1.70
C GLY A 183 -21.37 -23.29 0.44
N PHE A 184 -20.71 -22.13 0.38
CA PHE A 184 -19.87 -21.73 -0.76
C PHE A 184 -18.66 -22.65 -0.95
N THR A 185 -18.53 -23.18 -2.16
CA THR A 185 -17.41 -24.03 -2.62
C THR A 185 -16.80 -23.53 -3.92
N GLY A 186 -17.07 -22.28 -4.30
CA GLY A 186 -16.51 -21.66 -5.50
C GLY A 186 -15.02 -21.32 -5.37
N GLU A 187 -14.46 -20.77 -6.45
CA GLU A 187 -13.04 -20.44 -6.51
C GLU A 187 -12.70 -19.20 -5.68
N GLN A 188 -11.60 -19.30 -4.93
CA GLN A 188 -11.01 -18.15 -4.22
C GLN A 188 -10.07 -17.37 -5.13
N ARG A 189 -9.95 -16.07 -4.91
CA ARG A 189 -9.03 -15.24 -5.69
C ARG A 189 -7.59 -15.69 -5.52
N ARG A 190 -6.86 -15.77 -6.62
CA ARG A 190 -5.42 -16.04 -6.66
C ARG A 190 -4.68 -14.82 -7.18
N TRP A 191 -4.29 -13.95 -6.27
CA TRP A 191 -3.61 -12.70 -6.61
C TRP A 191 -2.25 -12.90 -7.30
N TRP A 192 -1.53 -13.98 -6.97
CA TRP A 192 -0.12 -14.15 -7.34
C TRP A 192 0.15 -15.43 -8.13
N GLY A 193 -0.83 -15.88 -8.91
CA GLY A 193 -0.77 -17.15 -9.65
C GLY A 193 -0.62 -18.34 -8.69
N THR A 194 0.54 -19.01 -8.73
CA THR A 194 0.85 -20.15 -7.85
C THR A 194 1.59 -19.75 -6.57
N ALA A 195 2.08 -18.51 -6.47
CA ALA A 195 2.79 -18.06 -5.29
C ALA A 195 1.80 -17.80 -4.12
N PRO A 196 2.16 -18.14 -2.88
CA PRO A 196 1.26 -17.98 -1.74
C PRO A 196 1.07 -16.52 -1.32
N TRP A 197 2.07 -15.67 -1.56
CA TRP A 197 2.08 -14.23 -1.27
C TRP A 197 3.23 -13.58 -2.04
N ALA A 198 3.28 -12.24 -2.08
CA ALA A 198 4.25 -11.50 -2.88
C ALA A 198 5.00 -10.42 -2.09
N ILE A 199 6.12 -9.95 -2.67
CA ILE A 199 6.84 -8.73 -2.26
C ILE A 199 6.90 -7.81 -3.48
N ALA A 200 6.43 -6.57 -3.30
CA ALA A 200 6.67 -5.50 -4.25
C ALA A 200 7.88 -4.69 -3.78
N LEU A 201 9.02 -4.84 -4.46
CA LEU A 201 10.22 -4.10 -4.11
C LEU A 201 10.28 -2.79 -4.90
N THR A 202 10.31 -1.68 -4.17
CA THR A 202 10.33 -0.32 -4.74
C THR A 202 11.52 0.48 -4.23
N HIS A 203 12.02 1.39 -5.05
CA HIS A 203 13.13 2.28 -4.72
C HIS A 203 12.82 3.72 -5.06
N ASP A 204 12.97 4.61 -4.08
CA ASP A 204 12.89 6.06 -4.30
C ASP A 204 14.30 6.60 -4.56
N ILE A 205 14.49 7.19 -5.74
CA ILE A 205 15.76 7.75 -6.18
C ILE A 205 15.77 9.24 -5.91
N ASP A 206 15.99 9.62 -4.65
CA ASP A 206 16.09 11.02 -4.23
C ASP A 206 17.40 11.67 -4.68
N GLN A 207 18.48 10.89 -4.65
CA GLN A 207 19.85 11.37 -4.78
C GLN A 207 20.70 10.39 -5.57
N LEU A 208 21.53 10.90 -6.48
CA LEU A 208 22.53 10.11 -7.22
C LEU A 208 23.96 10.37 -6.75
N HIS A 209 24.19 11.47 -6.02
CA HIS A 209 25.53 11.84 -5.56
C HIS A 209 25.55 12.04 -4.06
N ARG A 210 26.46 11.33 -3.38
CA ARG A 210 26.77 11.58 -1.96
C ARG A 210 27.33 12.98 -1.80
N PHE A 211 28.17 13.40 -2.74
CA PHE A 211 28.86 14.68 -2.76
C PHE A 211 28.43 15.47 -4.00
N ALA A 212 27.23 16.06 -3.94
CA ALA A 212 26.72 16.92 -4.99
C ALA A 212 27.72 18.04 -5.34
N CYS A 213 27.77 18.40 -6.62
CA CYS A 213 28.72 19.37 -7.15
C CYS A 213 28.71 20.68 -6.33
N GLY A 214 29.89 21.14 -5.91
CA GLY A 214 30.04 22.39 -5.16
C GLY A 214 29.60 22.34 -3.69
N LYS A 215 29.18 21.18 -3.16
CA LYS A 215 28.80 21.00 -1.75
C LYS A 215 29.77 20.07 -1.01
N PRO A 216 31.02 20.51 -0.72
CA PRO A 216 31.96 19.68 0.03
C PRO A 216 31.48 19.47 1.47
N PRO A 217 31.86 18.36 2.13
CA PRO A 217 31.55 18.13 3.54
C PRO A 217 32.43 19.01 4.44
N ALA A 218 32.20 20.32 4.41
CA ALA A 218 33.06 21.35 5.01
C ALA A 218 33.36 21.09 6.49
N HIS A 219 32.35 20.65 7.26
CA HIS A 219 32.53 20.30 8.67
C HIS A 219 33.52 19.13 8.87
N ALA A 220 33.40 18.06 8.08
CA ALA A 220 34.29 16.90 8.14
C ALA A 220 35.71 17.26 7.70
N ILE A 221 35.85 18.11 6.66
CA ILE A 221 37.14 18.62 6.18
C ILE A 221 37.84 19.43 7.26
N VAL A 222 37.16 20.45 7.82
CA VAL A 222 37.74 21.35 8.82
C VAL A 222 38.17 20.57 10.05
N ARG A 223 37.30 19.71 10.60
CA ARG A 223 37.65 18.94 11.81
C ARG A 223 38.80 17.97 11.57
N SER A 224 38.82 17.31 10.41
CA SER A 224 39.93 16.42 10.03
C SER A 224 41.25 17.18 9.91
N ALA A 225 41.24 18.36 9.27
CA ALA A 225 42.43 19.19 9.09
C ALA A 225 42.95 19.80 10.40
N THR A 226 42.06 20.17 11.34
CA THR A 226 42.47 20.73 12.64
C THR A 226 42.82 19.67 13.70
N GLY A 227 42.86 18.38 13.34
CA GLY A 227 43.10 17.27 14.28
C GLY A 227 41.96 16.99 15.28
N ARG A 228 40.83 17.70 15.18
CA ARG A 228 39.64 17.58 16.05
C ARG A 228 38.58 16.62 15.50
N GLY A 229 38.89 15.98 14.36
CA GLY A 229 38.00 15.08 13.63
C GLY A 229 37.89 13.72 14.30
N SER A 230 36.65 13.27 14.45
CA SER A 230 36.32 11.89 14.80
C SER A 230 36.78 10.92 13.70
N THR A 231 36.76 9.62 13.99
CA THR A 231 36.99 8.56 12.98
C THR A 231 36.02 8.71 11.79
N MET A 232 34.77 9.07 12.07
CA MET A 232 33.74 9.30 11.05
C MET A 232 34.09 10.52 10.17
N ASP A 233 34.50 11.65 10.77
CA ASP A 233 34.88 12.86 10.02
C ASP A 233 36.02 12.56 9.03
N ARG A 234 37.05 11.83 9.48
CA ARG A 234 38.19 11.44 8.66
C ARG A 234 37.79 10.47 7.55
N MET A 235 36.88 9.54 7.84
CA MET A 235 36.36 8.60 6.87
C MET A 235 35.58 9.32 5.76
N VAL A 236 34.68 10.24 6.12
CA VAL A 236 33.91 11.07 5.19
C VAL A 236 34.83 11.94 4.34
N PHE A 237 35.82 12.60 4.95
CA PHE A 237 36.77 13.43 4.20
C PHE A 237 37.59 12.61 3.19
N ARG A 238 38.08 11.43 3.60
CA ARG A 238 38.80 10.52 2.72
C ARG A 238 37.92 10.05 1.56
N ASP A 239 36.67 9.67 1.84
CA ASP A 239 35.69 9.25 0.84
C ASP A 239 35.45 10.37 -0.18
N TYR A 240 35.20 11.60 0.28
CA TYR A 240 35.06 12.78 -0.57
C TYR A 240 36.28 12.96 -1.49
N VAL A 241 37.50 12.93 -0.95
CA VAL A 241 38.72 13.07 -1.77
C VAL A 241 38.82 11.94 -2.80
N GLN A 242 38.53 10.70 -2.44
CA GLN A 242 38.60 9.56 -3.36
C GLN A 242 37.55 9.64 -4.47
N THR A 243 36.31 10.03 -4.16
CA THR A 243 35.23 10.22 -5.13
C THR A 243 35.54 11.38 -6.08
N MET A 244 35.90 12.56 -5.55
CA MET A 244 36.17 13.75 -6.39
C MET A 244 37.45 13.63 -7.23
N THR A 245 38.37 12.73 -6.86
CA THR A 245 39.57 12.41 -7.67
C THR A 245 39.38 11.18 -8.56
N HIS A 246 38.15 10.66 -8.66
CA HIS A 246 37.80 9.47 -9.46
C HIS A 246 38.61 8.20 -9.11
N ARG A 247 39.15 8.12 -7.90
CA ARG A 247 39.84 6.92 -7.39
C ARG A 247 38.86 5.86 -6.91
N LYS A 248 37.59 6.23 -6.73
CA LYS A 248 36.49 5.41 -6.26
C LYS A 248 35.19 5.96 -6.87
N ALA A 249 34.24 5.09 -7.20
CA ALA A 249 32.87 5.50 -7.54
C ALA A 249 32.19 6.17 -6.32
N ASP A 250 31.21 7.03 -6.57
CA ASP A 250 30.36 7.57 -5.50
C ASP A 250 29.53 6.43 -4.89
N GLU A 251 29.34 6.43 -3.56
CA GLU A 251 28.54 5.40 -2.89
C GLU A 251 27.05 5.43 -3.28
N TYR A 252 26.56 6.56 -3.81
CA TYR A 252 25.18 6.71 -4.27
C TYR A 252 25.03 6.39 -5.78
N ASP A 253 26.13 6.34 -6.52
CA ASP A 253 26.21 5.83 -7.90
C ASP A 253 26.22 4.29 -7.90
N CYS A 254 25.11 3.71 -7.46
CA CYS A 254 24.99 2.28 -7.20
C CYS A 254 23.81 1.62 -7.90
N LEU A 255 23.02 2.37 -8.68
CA LEU A 255 21.79 1.87 -9.30
C LEU A 255 22.05 0.70 -10.24
N SER A 256 23.08 0.80 -11.10
CA SER A 256 23.45 -0.29 -12.02
C SER A 256 23.94 -1.54 -11.27
N GLU A 257 24.68 -1.37 -10.17
CA GLU A 257 25.12 -2.50 -9.32
C GLU A 257 23.91 -3.17 -8.66
N MET A 258 23.01 -2.37 -8.09
CA MET A 258 21.81 -2.84 -7.38
C MET A 258 20.85 -3.55 -8.33
N ALA A 259 20.51 -2.94 -9.47
CA ALA A 259 19.66 -3.52 -10.50
C ALA A 259 20.24 -4.84 -11.05
N ALA A 260 21.53 -4.87 -11.39
CA ALA A 260 22.16 -6.10 -11.86
C ALA A 260 22.17 -7.21 -10.80
N TRP A 261 22.34 -6.85 -9.52
CA TRP A 261 22.26 -7.81 -8.43
C TRP A 261 20.85 -8.37 -8.25
N GLU A 262 19.81 -7.54 -8.31
CA GLU A 262 18.41 -7.98 -8.26
C GLU A 262 18.08 -8.94 -9.41
N VAL A 263 18.50 -8.60 -10.63
CA VAL A 263 18.36 -9.48 -11.79
C VAL A 263 19.04 -10.82 -11.55
N SER A 264 20.23 -10.83 -10.95
CA SER A 264 21.01 -12.05 -10.69
C SER A 264 20.33 -13.03 -9.74
N ILE A 265 19.41 -12.54 -8.91
CA ILE A 265 18.60 -13.36 -7.99
C ILE A 265 17.17 -13.57 -8.49
N GLY A 266 16.85 -13.17 -9.73
CA GLY A 266 15.52 -13.35 -10.33
C GLY A 266 14.50 -12.29 -9.93
N VAL A 267 14.91 -11.17 -9.35
CA VAL A 267 14.03 -10.07 -8.94
C VAL A 267 13.96 -9.02 -10.05
N ARG A 268 12.79 -8.39 -10.20
CA ARG A 268 12.61 -7.10 -10.85
C ARG A 268 11.97 -6.16 -9.84
N SER A 269 12.52 -4.96 -9.70
CA SER A 269 12.03 -3.92 -8.78
C SER A 269 11.49 -2.73 -9.55
N ALA A 270 10.71 -1.89 -8.86
CA ALA A 270 10.30 -0.57 -9.35
C ALA A 270 11.27 0.51 -8.83
N TYR A 271 11.70 1.40 -9.71
CA TYR A 271 12.61 2.50 -9.40
C TYR A 271 11.95 3.82 -9.78
N TYR A 272 11.63 4.63 -8.77
CA TYR A 272 10.92 5.88 -8.92
C TYR A 272 11.91 7.05 -8.91
N PHE A 273 11.96 7.78 -10.03
CA PHE A 273 12.90 8.89 -10.22
C PHE A 273 12.21 10.22 -9.92
N LEU A 274 12.83 11.02 -9.07
CA LEU A 274 12.33 12.31 -8.63
C LEU A 274 12.41 13.31 -9.76
N ALA A 275 11.25 13.70 -10.27
CA ALA A 275 11.16 14.62 -11.40
C ALA A 275 11.35 16.09 -11.00
N ASP A 276 11.24 16.41 -9.70
CA ASP A 276 11.57 17.73 -9.18
C ASP A 276 13.04 17.82 -8.74
N ASN A 277 13.75 18.80 -9.26
CA ASN A 277 15.14 19.10 -8.89
C ASN A 277 15.31 20.52 -8.35
N ALA A 278 14.21 21.17 -7.95
CA ALA A 278 14.21 22.52 -7.42
C ALA A 278 14.17 22.55 -5.88
N GLY A 279 14.82 23.57 -5.31
CA GLY A 279 14.74 23.86 -3.89
C GLY A 279 15.44 22.84 -2.99
N GLN A 280 15.05 22.83 -1.71
CA GLN A 280 15.71 22.02 -0.67
C GLN A 280 15.30 20.54 -0.66
N TYR A 281 14.13 20.23 -1.22
CA TYR A 281 13.56 18.88 -1.30
C TYR A 281 13.61 18.29 -2.71
N GLY A 282 14.22 19.00 -3.66
CA GLY A 282 14.44 18.48 -5.00
C GLY A 282 15.61 17.50 -5.05
N ALA A 283 15.60 16.69 -6.11
CA ALA A 283 16.69 15.81 -6.47
C ALA A 283 18.00 16.59 -6.68
N ASP A 284 19.13 15.90 -6.48
CA ASP A 284 20.45 16.44 -6.82
C ASP A 284 20.83 16.22 -8.30
N TYR A 285 19.88 15.76 -9.11
CA TYR A 285 20.02 15.50 -10.54
C TYR A 285 18.81 16.05 -11.31
N ALA A 286 18.98 16.32 -12.60
CA ALA A 286 17.86 16.54 -13.50
C ALA A 286 17.47 15.20 -14.14
N VAL A 287 16.18 14.85 -14.09
CA VAL A 287 15.70 13.54 -14.56
C VAL A 287 15.94 13.32 -16.06
N ASP A 288 15.95 14.40 -16.83
CA ASP A 288 16.21 14.44 -18.28
C ASP A 288 17.69 14.61 -18.64
N ALA A 289 18.60 14.65 -17.66
CA ALA A 289 20.03 14.70 -17.93
C ALA A 289 20.50 13.42 -18.66
N PRO A 290 21.36 13.52 -19.70
CA PRO A 290 21.74 12.36 -20.53
C PRO A 290 22.25 11.13 -19.75
N GLY A 291 23.01 11.36 -18.68
CA GLY A 291 23.51 10.27 -17.82
C GLY A 291 22.40 9.57 -17.04
N VAL A 292 21.44 10.31 -16.51
CA VAL A 292 20.29 9.77 -15.76
C VAL A 292 19.37 9.00 -16.72
N VAL A 293 19.12 9.57 -17.90
CA VAL A 293 18.38 8.90 -18.99
C VAL A 293 19.03 7.57 -19.38
N ALA A 294 20.36 7.54 -19.53
CA ALA A 294 21.08 6.31 -19.85
C ALA A 294 20.94 5.24 -18.75
N VAL A 295 20.98 5.65 -17.47
CA VAL A 295 20.74 4.75 -16.34
C VAL A 295 19.31 4.19 -16.36
N MET A 296 18.29 5.03 -16.49
CA MET A 296 16.90 4.60 -16.59
C MET A 296 16.66 3.63 -17.74
N LYS A 297 17.19 3.93 -18.94
CA LYS A 297 17.07 3.04 -20.11
C LYS A 297 17.79 1.71 -19.88
N THR A 298 18.94 1.72 -19.22
CA THR A 298 19.66 0.50 -18.85
C THR A 298 18.82 -0.36 -17.91
N MET A 299 18.24 0.22 -16.86
CA MET A 299 17.38 -0.47 -15.91
C MET A 299 16.11 -1.02 -16.57
N GLY A 300 15.45 -0.23 -17.42
CA GLY A 300 14.33 -0.68 -18.23
C GLY A 300 14.71 -1.87 -19.14
N SER A 301 15.89 -1.83 -19.77
CA SER A 301 16.38 -2.94 -20.61
C SER A 301 16.65 -4.24 -19.83
N MET A 302 16.93 -4.13 -18.53
CA MET A 302 17.05 -5.27 -17.63
C MET A 302 15.68 -5.82 -17.20
N GLY A 303 14.58 -5.12 -17.51
CA GLY A 303 13.21 -5.47 -17.15
C GLY A 303 12.74 -4.89 -15.81
N HIS A 304 13.49 -3.94 -15.24
CA HIS A 304 13.01 -3.18 -14.09
C HIS A 304 11.94 -2.19 -14.52
N GLU A 305 11.05 -1.86 -13.59
CA GLU A 305 10.13 -0.76 -13.77
C GLU A 305 10.82 0.56 -13.45
N VAL A 306 10.66 1.54 -14.35
CA VAL A 306 11.00 2.94 -14.10
C VAL A 306 9.68 3.68 -13.92
N GLY A 307 9.50 4.36 -12.78
CA GLY A 307 8.25 5.02 -12.45
C GLY A 307 8.43 6.44 -11.94
N PHE A 308 7.30 7.07 -11.65
CA PHE A 308 7.24 8.49 -11.32
C PHE A 308 7.44 8.71 -9.82
N HIS A 309 8.46 9.49 -9.45
CA HIS A 309 8.52 10.05 -8.11
C HIS A 309 8.14 11.54 -8.18
N ALA A 310 6.90 11.84 -7.79
CA ALA A 310 6.34 13.18 -7.86
C ALA A 310 6.98 14.09 -6.80
N GLY A 311 7.27 15.33 -7.16
CA GLY A 311 7.96 16.31 -6.32
C GLY A 311 7.21 16.68 -5.05
N PHE A 312 7.95 17.25 -4.08
CA PHE A 312 7.43 17.60 -2.75
C PHE A 312 6.17 18.49 -2.78
N ASN A 313 6.04 19.36 -3.78
CA ASN A 313 4.91 20.30 -3.92
C ASN A 313 3.88 19.87 -4.98
N ALA A 314 3.96 18.65 -5.51
CA ALA A 314 3.09 18.19 -6.58
C ALA A 314 1.75 17.60 -6.08
N TYR A 315 1.69 17.10 -4.85
CA TYR A 315 0.56 16.32 -4.30
C TYR A 315 -0.82 17.00 -4.32
N GLU A 316 -0.88 18.33 -4.46
CA GLU A 316 -2.10 19.14 -4.57
C GLU A 316 -2.08 20.11 -5.77
N ASN A 317 -1.05 20.04 -6.62
CA ASN A 317 -0.85 20.99 -7.71
C ASN A 317 -0.81 20.28 -9.06
N ALA A 318 -1.95 20.29 -9.76
CA ALA A 318 -2.12 19.62 -11.05
C ALA A 318 -1.12 20.08 -12.12
N GLU A 319 -0.88 21.39 -12.25
CA GLU A 319 0.07 21.92 -13.25
C GLU A 319 1.49 21.42 -13.00
N ARG A 320 1.94 21.48 -11.74
CA ARG A 320 3.27 20.99 -11.35
C ARG A 320 3.37 19.48 -11.55
N PHE A 321 2.38 18.72 -11.11
CA PHE A 321 2.33 17.27 -11.28
C PHE A 321 2.42 16.89 -12.77
N HIS A 322 1.60 17.52 -13.61
CA HIS A 322 1.61 17.32 -15.06
C HIS A 322 2.98 17.63 -15.69
N ASN A 323 3.59 18.77 -15.34
CA ASN A 323 4.88 19.18 -15.88
C ASN A 323 6.02 18.23 -15.46
N GLU A 324 6.00 17.78 -14.20
CA GLU A 324 6.96 16.82 -13.68
C GLU A 324 6.81 15.45 -14.35
N LEU A 325 5.58 14.95 -14.49
CA LEU A 325 5.29 13.69 -15.16
C LEU A 325 5.65 13.74 -16.65
N SER A 326 5.26 14.81 -17.36
CA SER A 326 5.54 15.01 -18.79
C SER A 326 7.05 15.00 -19.08
N ARG A 327 7.84 15.62 -18.21
CA ARG A 327 9.30 15.61 -18.31
C ARG A 327 9.87 14.20 -18.17
N LEU A 328 9.36 13.40 -17.22
CA LEU A 328 9.78 12.00 -17.08
C LEU A 328 9.35 11.17 -18.30
N GLN A 329 8.12 11.31 -18.77
CA GLN A 329 7.59 10.60 -19.95
C GLN A 329 8.35 10.94 -21.24
N SER A 330 8.91 12.15 -21.37
CA SER A 330 9.71 12.57 -22.52
C SER A 330 10.94 11.69 -22.80
N ILE A 331 11.35 10.88 -21.82
CA ILE A 331 12.47 9.94 -21.91
C ILE A 331 12.15 8.75 -22.83
N GLY A 332 10.85 8.46 -23.04
CA GLY A 332 10.36 7.40 -23.91
C GLY A 332 10.33 6.01 -23.26
N LEU A 333 10.26 5.93 -21.92
CA LEU A 333 9.98 4.70 -21.18
C LEU A 333 8.50 4.69 -20.73
N PRO A 334 7.86 3.52 -20.60
CA PRO A 334 6.50 3.44 -20.08
C PRO A 334 6.49 3.82 -18.59
N ILE A 335 5.68 4.82 -18.25
CA ILE A 335 5.49 5.29 -16.86
C ILE A 335 4.09 4.88 -16.43
N VAL A 336 4.00 3.85 -15.58
CA VAL A 336 2.74 3.20 -15.19
C VAL A 336 2.20 3.71 -13.86
N GLY A 337 3.10 4.06 -12.94
CA GLY A 337 2.74 4.54 -11.60
C GLY A 337 3.98 4.97 -10.84
N GLY A 338 3.85 5.08 -9.51
CA GLY A 338 4.93 5.61 -8.70
C GLY A 338 4.53 6.01 -7.28
N ARG A 339 5.18 7.06 -6.75
CA ARG A 339 5.03 7.51 -5.36
C ARG A 339 5.27 9.02 -5.20
N GLN A 340 4.58 9.66 -4.26
CA GLN A 340 4.85 11.05 -3.85
C GLN A 340 6.08 11.18 -2.95
N HIS A 341 6.91 12.18 -3.22
CA HIS A 341 8.06 12.51 -2.37
C HIS A 341 7.63 12.83 -0.94
N TYR A 342 8.42 12.32 0.02
CA TYR A 342 8.14 12.40 1.47
C TYR A 342 6.85 11.70 1.94
N LEU A 343 6.22 10.88 1.08
CA LEU A 343 4.88 10.34 1.32
C LEU A 343 3.85 11.46 1.56
N ARG A 344 4.06 12.63 0.93
CA ARG A 344 3.16 13.78 1.07
C ARG A 344 1.88 13.53 0.29
N TRP A 345 0.76 13.64 0.98
CA TRP A 345 -0.50 13.04 0.53
C TRP A 345 -1.70 13.80 1.10
N GLN A 346 -2.73 13.98 0.27
CA GLN A 346 -4.05 14.45 0.70
C GLN A 346 -5.16 13.63 0.05
N THR A 347 -6.03 13.06 0.89
CA THR A 347 -7.24 12.36 0.44
C THR A 347 -8.37 13.36 0.14
N PRO A 348 -9.11 13.23 -0.99
CA PRO A 348 -8.84 12.40 -2.16
C PRO A 348 -8.00 13.13 -3.24
N THR A 349 -7.62 14.39 -3.01
CA THR A 349 -6.94 15.26 -3.99
C THR A 349 -5.79 14.59 -4.71
N THR A 350 -4.88 13.96 -3.99
CA THR A 350 -3.69 13.37 -4.59
C THR A 350 -4.06 12.20 -5.50
N TRP A 351 -4.93 11.28 -5.08
CA TRP A 351 -5.41 10.20 -5.96
C TRP A 351 -6.04 10.74 -7.25
N ARG A 352 -6.80 11.84 -7.16
CA ARG A 352 -7.43 12.45 -8.33
C ARG A 352 -6.38 12.93 -9.34
N LEU A 353 -5.25 13.47 -8.88
CA LEU A 353 -4.16 13.87 -9.77
C LEU A 353 -3.56 12.67 -10.52
N TRP A 354 -3.29 11.58 -9.80
CA TRP A 354 -2.73 10.37 -10.41
C TRP A 354 -3.71 9.74 -11.41
N GLU A 355 -4.99 9.63 -11.04
CA GLU A 355 -6.04 9.09 -11.91
C GLU A 355 -6.25 9.97 -13.16
N ALA A 356 -6.26 11.30 -13.01
CA ALA A 356 -6.47 12.24 -14.11
C ALA A 356 -5.34 12.22 -15.15
N GLU A 357 -4.10 11.94 -14.75
CA GLU A 357 -2.96 11.77 -15.65
C GLU A 357 -2.86 10.34 -16.23
N GLY A 358 -3.83 9.47 -15.94
CA GLY A 358 -3.92 8.12 -16.50
C GLY A 358 -2.90 7.14 -15.94
N LEU A 359 -2.33 7.41 -14.76
CA LEU A 359 -1.45 6.46 -14.06
C LEU A 359 -2.29 5.32 -13.49
N ALA A 360 -1.78 4.10 -13.64
CA ALA A 360 -2.49 2.88 -13.23
C ALA A 360 -2.44 2.66 -11.72
N TYR A 361 -1.42 3.17 -11.03
CA TYR A 361 -1.30 3.03 -9.59
C TYR A 361 -0.54 4.15 -8.88
N ASP A 362 -0.83 4.33 -7.60
CA ASP A 362 -0.05 5.06 -6.60
C ASP A 362 0.41 4.10 -5.50
N ALA A 363 1.64 4.28 -5.00
CA ALA A 363 2.24 3.47 -3.93
C ALA A 363 2.69 4.34 -2.74
N THR A 364 1.96 5.43 -2.48
CA THR A 364 2.31 6.47 -1.50
C THR A 364 1.79 6.14 -0.10
N LEU A 365 0.65 5.47 0.06
CA LEU A 365 0.03 5.36 1.39
C LEU A 365 0.80 4.43 2.32
N GLY A 366 1.71 5.04 3.07
CA GLY A 366 2.35 4.53 4.27
C GLY A 366 2.58 5.68 5.25
N TYR A 367 3.16 5.40 6.42
CA TYR A 367 3.59 6.43 7.36
C TYR A 367 5.10 6.58 7.37
N SER A 368 5.56 7.83 7.34
CA SER A 368 7.00 8.14 7.33
C SER A 368 7.72 7.83 8.63
N LYS A 369 6.99 7.71 9.74
CA LYS A 369 7.54 7.51 11.10
C LYS A 369 7.15 6.17 11.74
N ALA A 370 6.33 5.36 11.08
CA ALA A 370 5.90 4.06 11.60
C ALA A 370 5.62 3.10 10.44
N ALA A 371 6.10 1.86 10.52
CA ALA A 371 5.70 0.80 9.60
C ALA A 371 4.41 0.09 10.07
N GLY A 372 3.62 -0.36 9.09
CA GLY A 372 2.33 -1.00 9.32
C GLY A 372 1.37 -0.83 8.15
N PHE A 373 0.11 -1.16 8.37
CA PHE A 373 -0.94 -1.15 7.37
C PHE A 373 -1.78 0.13 7.50
N ARG A 374 -1.31 1.24 6.90
CA ARG A 374 -2.03 2.52 6.92
C ARG A 374 -3.48 2.35 6.44
N CYS A 375 -3.69 1.67 5.32
CA CYS A 375 -5.01 1.37 4.78
C CYS A 375 -5.69 0.14 5.40
N GLY A 376 -5.12 -0.46 6.46
CA GLY A 376 -5.58 -1.72 7.03
C GLY A 376 -5.51 -2.90 6.05
N SER A 377 -4.86 -2.72 4.90
CA SER A 377 -4.82 -3.68 3.80
C SER A 377 -3.39 -4.06 3.44
N CYS A 378 -3.18 -5.33 3.12
CA CYS A 378 -1.99 -5.87 2.44
C CYS A 378 -2.28 -6.35 1.01
N LEU A 379 -3.41 -5.95 0.43
CA LEU A 379 -3.75 -6.14 -0.97
C LEU A 379 -3.97 -4.78 -1.63
N PRO A 380 -3.67 -4.64 -2.94
CA PRO A 380 -4.00 -3.44 -3.66
C PRO A 380 -5.53 -3.31 -3.80
N PHE A 381 -6.01 -2.08 -3.91
CA PHE A 381 -7.44 -1.79 -4.02
C PHE A 381 -7.67 -0.52 -4.83
N HIS A 382 -8.85 -0.37 -5.40
CA HIS A 382 -9.30 0.89 -5.98
C HIS A 382 -9.78 1.84 -4.87
N PRO A 383 -9.25 3.05 -4.74
CA PRO A 383 -9.72 4.01 -3.73
C PRO A 383 -11.17 4.45 -3.94
N TYR A 384 -11.78 4.97 -2.88
CA TYR A 384 -13.09 5.62 -2.96
C TYR A 384 -12.96 7.11 -2.71
N ASP A 385 -13.47 7.92 -3.63
CA ASP A 385 -13.57 9.36 -3.49
C ASP A 385 -14.89 9.70 -2.78
N ILE A 386 -14.81 9.93 -1.46
CA ILE A 386 -15.96 10.27 -0.61
C ILE A 386 -16.70 11.52 -1.12
N GLU A 387 -15.95 12.53 -1.56
CA GLU A 387 -16.54 13.81 -1.98
C GLU A 387 -17.31 13.69 -3.29
N SER A 388 -16.83 12.87 -4.24
CA SER A 388 -17.52 12.65 -5.52
C SER A 388 -18.39 11.38 -5.56
N ASP A 389 -18.49 10.67 -4.44
CA ASP A 389 -19.30 9.46 -4.22
C ASP A 389 -19.10 8.40 -5.32
N ARG A 390 -17.83 8.07 -5.58
CA ARG A 390 -17.45 7.05 -6.56
C ARG A 390 -16.17 6.30 -6.20
N GLU A 391 -16.07 5.09 -6.73
CA GLU A 391 -14.82 4.36 -6.85
C GLU A 391 -13.92 5.00 -7.92
N MET A 392 -12.61 4.99 -7.68
CA MET A 392 -11.59 5.50 -8.58
C MET A 392 -10.98 4.37 -9.41
N SER A 393 -10.55 4.64 -10.64
CA SER A 393 -9.99 3.60 -11.53
C SER A 393 -8.51 3.29 -11.26
N ILE A 394 -7.83 4.12 -10.47
CA ILE A 394 -6.44 3.90 -10.07
C ILE A 394 -6.34 2.81 -8.98
N PHE A 395 -5.25 2.05 -8.95
CA PHE A 395 -4.91 1.20 -7.81
C PHE A 395 -4.08 1.94 -6.76
N GLU A 396 -4.43 1.79 -5.49
CA GLU A 396 -3.51 2.03 -4.38
C GLU A 396 -2.74 0.74 -4.06
N TRP A 397 -1.42 0.85 -3.94
CA TRP A 397 -0.52 -0.19 -3.43
C TRP A 397 0.10 0.28 -2.11
N PRO A 398 -0.56 0.02 -0.96
CA PRO A 398 -0.15 0.60 0.31
C PRO A 398 1.29 0.25 0.68
N LEU A 399 2.05 1.22 1.16
CA LEU A 399 3.42 1.05 1.61
C LEU A 399 3.46 0.57 3.07
N MET A 400 4.04 -0.60 3.34
CA MET A 400 4.12 -1.15 4.71
C MET A 400 5.42 -0.82 5.43
N PHE A 401 6.53 -0.76 4.70
CA PHE A 401 7.84 -0.57 5.33
C PHE A 401 8.78 0.26 4.44
N MET A 402 9.39 1.26 5.05
CA MET A 402 10.41 2.11 4.45
C MET A 402 11.69 2.03 5.29
N ASP A 403 12.83 1.77 4.64
CA ASP A 403 14.14 1.66 5.29
C ASP A 403 14.53 2.91 6.11
N ALA A 404 14.25 4.10 5.59
CA ALA A 404 14.59 5.38 6.20
C ALA A 404 13.85 5.62 7.53
N THR A 405 12.68 5.01 7.73
CA THR A 405 11.89 5.13 8.98
C THR A 405 12.67 4.64 10.19
N TYR A 406 13.48 3.59 10.03
CA TYR A 406 14.17 2.91 11.12
C TYR A 406 15.69 3.01 11.04
N LEU A 407 16.24 3.92 10.24
CA LEU A 407 17.68 3.96 9.99
C LEU A 407 18.53 4.12 11.28
N SER A 408 18.05 4.92 12.23
CA SER A 408 18.69 5.10 13.55
C SER A 408 18.36 4.01 14.57
N ALA A 409 17.40 3.14 14.27
CA ALA A 409 16.89 2.08 15.15
C ALA A 409 16.72 0.76 14.37
N TRP A 410 17.73 0.39 13.57
CA TRP A 410 17.58 -0.68 12.57
C TRP A 410 17.13 -2.01 13.15
N SER A 411 17.63 -2.39 14.33
CA SER A 411 17.26 -3.64 15.01
C SER A 411 15.79 -3.69 15.47
N GLU A 412 15.16 -2.53 15.70
CA GLU A 412 13.73 -2.41 15.91
C GLU A 412 12.99 -2.55 14.58
N GLY A 413 13.46 -1.82 13.56
CA GLY A 413 12.93 -1.87 12.20
C GLY A 413 12.84 -3.30 11.65
N THR A 414 13.87 -4.12 11.84
CA THR A 414 13.84 -5.53 11.39
C THR A 414 12.75 -6.35 12.08
N LYS A 415 12.46 -6.11 13.36
CA LYS A 415 11.38 -6.81 14.08
C LYS A 415 10.00 -6.38 13.57
N VAL A 416 9.84 -5.09 13.29
CA VAL A 416 8.59 -4.58 12.71
C VAL A 416 8.39 -5.14 11.31
N LEU A 417 9.45 -5.16 10.48
CA LEU A 417 9.44 -5.76 9.15
C LEU A 417 9.08 -7.25 9.18
N ASP A 418 9.65 -8.01 10.13
CA ASP A 418 9.30 -9.41 10.32
C ASP A 418 7.82 -9.59 10.67
N ARG A 419 7.26 -8.73 11.54
CA ARG A 419 5.83 -8.75 11.91
C ARG A 419 4.93 -8.45 10.71
N VAL A 420 5.16 -7.37 9.98
CA VAL A 420 4.32 -7.02 8.82
C VAL A 420 4.48 -8.05 7.69
N SER A 421 5.66 -8.64 7.51
CA SER A 421 5.89 -9.73 6.56
C SER A 421 5.12 -10.99 6.93
N GLN A 422 5.03 -11.33 8.22
CA GLN A 422 4.22 -12.46 8.70
C GLN A 422 2.73 -12.25 8.44
N GLU A 423 2.22 -11.04 8.67
CA GLU A 423 0.82 -10.72 8.36
C GLU A 423 0.52 -10.77 6.86
N CYS A 424 1.40 -10.23 6.01
CA CYS A 424 1.25 -10.35 4.55
C CYS A 424 1.21 -11.82 4.11
N ARG A 425 2.10 -12.66 4.65
CA ARG A 425 2.10 -14.10 4.39
C ARG A 425 0.82 -14.78 4.87
N ARG A 426 0.32 -14.41 6.06
CA ARG A 426 -0.87 -15.00 6.67
C ARG A 426 -2.12 -14.75 5.81
N CYS A 427 -2.24 -13.54 5.28
CA CYS A 427 -3.36 -13.12 4.42
C CYS A 427 -3.20 -13.48 2.94
N GLY A 428 -2.05 -14.05 2.53
CA GLY A 428 -1.74 -14.23 1.12
C GLY A 428 -1.61 -12.91 0.35
N GLY A 429 -1.21 -11.83 1.03
CA GLY A 429 -1.12 -10.48 0.47
C GLY A 429 0.21 -10.17 -0.21
N VAL A 430 0.48 -8.88 -0.37
CA VAL A 430 1.75 -8.34 -0.86
C VAL A 430 2.39 -7.44 0.20
N LEU A 431 3.70 -7.61 0.39
CA LEU A 431 4.51 -6.71 1.20
C LEU A 431 5.17 -5.67 0.28
N VAL A 432 4.67 -4.44 0.31
CA VAL A 432 5.29 -3.32 -0.44
C VAL A 432 6.42 -2.72 0.39
N LEU A 433 7.63 -2.76 -0.16
CA LEU A 433 8.86 -2.27 0.48
C LEU A 433 9.39 -1.06 -0.26
N LEU A 434 9.81 -0.04 0.48
CA LEU A 434 10.55 1.12 -0.03
C LEU A 434 11.98 1.06 0.48
N TRP A 435 12.93 1.07 -0.46
CA TRP A 435 14.36 1.16 -0.17
C TRP A 435 15.04 2.28 -0.94
N HIS A 436 15.77 3.15 -0.27
CA HIS A 436 16.50 4.22 -0.95
C HIS A 436 17.86 3.71 -1.42
N ASN A 437 18.30 4.10 -2.62
CA ASN A 437 19.61 3.73 -3.18
C ASN A 437 20.78 4.15 -2.26
N ARG A 438 20.68 5.30 -1.58
CA ARG A 438 21.68 5.73 -0.59
C ARG A 438 21.92 4.70 0.51
N ASN A 439 20.91 3.87 0.80
CA ASN A 439 20.98 2.83 1.83
C ASN A 439 21.56 1.49 1.31
N TRP A 440 21.94 1.45 0.03
CA TRP A 440 22.75 0.37 -0.57
C TRP A 440 24.26 0.54 -0.31
N SER A 441 24.68 1.65 0.32
CA SER A 441 26.09 1.98 0.57
C SER A 441 26.81 0.90 1.38
N LYS A 442 28.01 0.52 0.91
CA LYS A 442 28.92 -0.41 1.61
C LYS A 442 29.62 0.29 2.77
N LEU A 443 29.80 1.61 2.67
CA LEU A 443 30.58 2.40 3.62
C LEU A 443 29.72 2.95 4.77
N TYR A 444 28.52 3.44 4.49
CA TYR A 444 27.75 4.22 5.46
C TYR A 444 26.72 3.40 6.22
N VAL A 445 26.03 2.47 5.54
CA VAL A 445 24.95 1.68 6.14
C VAL A 445 25.00 0.19 5.73
N PRO A 446 26.17 -0.47 5.88
CA PRO A 446 26.34 -1.85 5.40
C PRO A 446 25.32 -2.82 5.99
N ALA A 447 24.89 -2.65 7.24
CA ALA A 447 23.91 -3.53 7.87
C ALA A 447 22.55 -3.52 7.15
N VAL A 448 22.12 -2.35 6.68
CA VAL A 448 20.85 -2.16 5.96
C VAL A 448 20.92 -2.88 4.61
N ARG A 449 21.95 -2.60 3.82
CA ARG A 449 22.24 -3.30 2.56
C ARG A 449 22.26 -4.83 2.72
N HIS A 450 23.06 -5.35 3.66
CA HIS A 450 23.19 -6.80 3.85
C HIS A 450 21.85 -7.44 4.27
N TYR A 451 21.07 -6.76 5.11
CA TYR A 451 19.76 -7.25 5.51
C TYR A 451 18.81 -7.35 4.31
N MET A 452 18.73 -6.33 3.44
CA MET A 452 17.92 -6.40 2.22
C MET A 452 18.32 -7.59 1.35
N GLN A 453 19.63 -7.79 1.15
CA GLN A 453 20.14 -8.89 0.35
C GLN A 453 19.72 -10.26 0.90
N GLU A 454 19.82 -10.44 2.21
CA GLU A 454 19.49 -11.71 2.84
C GLU A 454 17.99 -11.94 2.97
N LEU A 455 17.21 -10.89 3.24
CA LEU A 455 15.75 -10.96 3.20
C LEU A 455 15.28 -11.49 1.84
N LEU A 456 15.69 -10.86 0.73
CA LEU A 456 15.21 -11.23 -0.60
C LEU A 456 15.61 -12.67 -0.97
N LYS A 457 16.87 -13.06 -0.77
CA LYS A 457 17.31 -14.45 -1.03
C LYS A 457 16.52 -15.47 -0.21
N GLN A 458 16.27 -15.19 1.08
CA GLN A 458 15.50 -16.08 1.94
C GLN A 458 14.05 -16.22 1.46
N ARG A 459 13.40 -15.10 1.09
CA ARG A 459 12.00 -15.10 0.63
C ARG A 459 11.83 -15.81 -0.70
N ILE A 460 12.75 -15.61 -1.65
CA ILE A 460 12.73 -16.31 -2.94
C ILE A 460 12.87 -17.82 -2.73
N THR A 461 13.77 -18.25 -1.84
CA THR A 461 13.94 -19.68 -1.49
C THR A 461 12.68 -20.28 -0.84
N GLN A 462 11.84 -19.45 -0.22
CA GLN A 462 10.55 -19.84 0.37
C GLN A 462 9.39 -19.83 -0.65
N GLY A 463 9.66 -19.59 -1.94
CA GLY A 463 8.64 -19.57 -3.00
C GLY A 463 7.82 -18.27 -3.04
N VAL A 464 8.30 -17.20 -2.43
CA VAL A 464 7.66 -15.87 -2.47
C VAL A 464 7.92 -15.24 -3.82
N LEU A 465 6.87 -14.70 -4.45
CA LEU A 465 7.01 -13.92 -5.67
C LEU A 465 7.56 -12.53 -5.31
N VAL A 466 8.68 -12.14 -5.91
CA VAL A 466 9.26 -10.79 -5.73
C VAL A 466 9.31 -10.11 -7.08
N SER A 467 8.62 -8.99 -7.24
CA SER A 467 8.52 -8.28 -8.52
C SER A 467 8.28 -6.78 -8.32
N SER A 468 8.25 -6.03 -9.42
CA SER A 468 7.85 -4.63 -9.46
C SER A 468 6.33 -4.52 -9.28
N ILE A 469 5.82 -3.35 -8.91
CA ILE A 469 4.37 -3.16 -8.77
C ILE A 469 3.68 -3.39 -10.12
N SER A 470 4.18 -2.82 -11.22
CA SER A 470 3.65 -3.11 -12.57
C SER A 470 3.69 -4.60 -12.91
N GLY A 471 4.76 -5.30 -12.53
CA GLY A 471 4.92 -6.74 -12.74
C GLY A 471 3.87 -7.57 -12.01
N LEU A 472 3.56 -7.21 -10.76
CA LEU A 472 2.51 -7.84 -9.97
C LEU A 472 1.11 -7.44 -10.47
N THR A 473 0.92 -6.20 -10.88
CA THR A 473 -0.36 -5.68 -11.36
C THR A 473 -0.88 -6.46 -12.56
N ARG A 474 0.00 -6.90 -13.48
CA ARG A 474 -0.35 -7.79 -14.60
C ARG A 474 -0.92 -9.16 -14.19
N LEU A 475 -0.69 -9.60 -12.95
CA LEU A 475 -1.29 -10.82 -12.41
C LEU A 475 -2.65 -10.57 -11.75
N VAL A 476 -2.86 -9.34 -11.28
CA VAL A 476 -4.06 -8.90 -10.58
C VAL A 476 -5.17 -8.52 -11.54
N ASP A 477 -4.81 -7.90 -12.66
CA ASP A 477 -5.74 -7.36 -13.64
C ASP A 477 -5.30 -7.73 -15.06
N ALA A 478 -6.23 -8.35 -15.80
CA ALA A 478 -6.04 -8.69 -17.20
C ALA A 478 -6.05 -7.44 -18.12
N VAL A 479 -6.73 -6.36 -17.72
CA VAL A 479 -6.85 -5.13 -18.53
C VAL A 479 -5.54 -4.35 -18.57
N LEU A 480 -4.79 -4.32 -17.46
CA LEU A 480 -3.47 -3.68 -17.42
C LEU A 480 -2.36 -4.48 -18.12
N ALA A 481 -2.59 -5.77 -18.40
CA ALA A 481 -1.67 -6.58 -19.21
C ALA A 481 -1.58 -6.10 -20.67
N ASP A 482 -2.58 -5.35 -21.16
CA ASP A 482 -2.61 -4.82 -22.53
C ASP A 482 -1.94 -3.44 -22.68
N HIS A 483 -1.63 -2.76 -21.57
CA HIS A 483 -1.10 -1.38 -21.55
C HIS A 483 0.39 -1.25 -21.16
N VAL A 484 1.06 -2.36 -20.83
CA VAL A 484 2.49 -2.43 -20.41
C VAL A 484 3.24 -3.47 -21.22
#